data_AF-A0A918DSV4-F1
#
_entry.id   AF-A0A918DSV4-F1
#
_cell.length_a   1.000
_cell.length_b   1.000
_cell.length_c   1.000
_cell.angle_alpha   90.00
_cell.angle_beta   90.00
_cell.angle_gamma   90.00
#
_symmetry.space_group_name_H-M   'P 1'
#
loop_
_entity.id
_entity.type
_entity.pdbx_description
1 polymer ?
#
loop_
_entity_poly.entity_id
_entity_poly.type
_entity_poly.pdbx_seq_one_letter_code
_entity_poly.pdbx_strand_id
1 'polypeptide(L)'
;MDWRRLIPRRPTSPARAAGGAPEPRPQPLLGAAEMARPGLWLALLVLLVICSALAVIYSAYQYRVLFNQHQNLVSDWDELQVEWGQLVLEESAWAANNRIEQVASKRLDMQVPEPGMIEIVRHER
;
A
#
# COMPACT_ATOMS: atom_id res chain seq x y z
N MET A 1 -83.33 29.29 45.72
CA MET A 1 -82.53 28.74 44.61
C MET A 1 -81.34 28.02 45.19
N ASP A 2 -81.41 26.70 45.21
CA ASP A 2 -80.52 25.80 45.97
C ASP A 2 -79.49 25.18 45.02
N TRP A 3 -78.30 25.76 45.00
CA TRP A 3 -77.20 25.41 44.09
C TRP A 3 -76.55 24.04 44.38
N ARG A 4 -76.95 23.37 45.48
CA ARG A 4 -76.40 22.07 45.89
C ARG A 4 -76.85 20.88 45.03
N ARG A 5 -77.71 21.08 44.02
CA ARG A 5 -78.28 20.00 43.19
C ARG A 5 -77.51 19.69 41.90
N LEU A 6 -76.42 20.40 41.60
CA LEU A 6 -75.68 20.27 40.34
C LEU A 6 -74.43 19.36 40.41
N ILE A 7 -74.21 18.63 41.50
CA ILE A 7 -73.07 17.72 41.61
C ILE A 7 -73.51 16.32 41.15
N PRO A 8 -73.01 15.78 40.04
CA PRO A 8 -73.25 14.38 39.69
C PRO A 8 -72.57 13.50 40.73
N ARG A 9 -73.36 12.77 41.50
CA ARG A 9 -72.84 11.70 42.36
C ARG A 9 -72.22 10.64 41.45
N ARG A 10 -70.89 10.53 41.46
CA ARG A 10 -70.19 9.42 40.81
C ARG A 10 -70.74 8.11 41.38
N PRO A 11 -70.98 7.08 40.55
CA PRO A 11 -71.33 5.78 41.07
C PRO A 11 -70.18 5.27 41.94
N THR A 12 -70.46 5.06 43.22
CA THR A 12 -69.58 4.30 44.11
C THR A 12 -69.59 2.86 43.60
N SER A 13 -68.58 2.51 42.82
CA SER A 13 -68.32 1.15 42.38
C SER A 13 -68.08 0.26 43.61
N PRO A 14 -68.91 -0.76 43.87
CA PRO A 14 -68.61 -1.74 44.90
C PRO A 14 -67.57 -2.73 44.34
N ALA A 15 -66.69 -3.22 45.21
CA ALA A 15 -65.68 -4.26 44.97
C ALA A 15 -64.36 -3.83 44.28
N ARG A 16 -63.58 -3.03 44.99
CA ARG A 16 -62.10 -3.10 44.92
C ARG A 16 -61.57 -3.85 46.13
N ALA A 17 -61.79 -5.17 46.15
CA ALA A 17 -61.23 -6.06 47.17
C ALA A 17 -61.01 -7.47 46.58
N ALA A 18 -60.02 -7.59 45.71
CA ALA A 18 -59.23 -8.82 45.48
C ALA A 18 -58.28 -8.55 44.31
N GLY A 19 -57.01 -8.29 44.63
CA GLY A 19 -55.98 -8.01 43.65
C GLY A 19 -54.97 -7.10 44.31
N GLY A 20 -54.05 -7.72 45.05
CA GLY A 20 -53.05 -7.05 45.87
C GLY A 20 -52.38 -5.88 45.13
N ALA A 21 -51.99 -4.87 45.89
CA ALA A 21 -51.05 -3.87 45.41
C ALA A 21 -49.92 -4.60 44.66
N PRO A 22 -49.48 -4.13 43.48
CA PRO A 22 -48.36 -4.75 42.81
C PRO A 22 -47.16 -4.62 43.76
N GLU A 23 -46.85 -5.73 44.45
CA GLU A 23 -45.57 -5.93 45.11
C GLU A 23 -44.48 -5.44 44.15
N PRO A 24 -43.51 -4.63 44.60
CA PRO A 24 -42.36 -4.30 43.78
C PRO A 24 -41.65 -5.62 43.48
N ARG A 25 -41.98 -6.22 42.35
CA ARG A 25 -41.30 -7.41 41.84
C ARG A 25 -39.82 -7.04 41.83
N PRO A 26 -38.94 -7.85 42.46
CA PRO A 26 -37.52 -7.64 42.29
C PRO A 26 -37.27 -7.70 40.79
N GLN A 27 -36.99 -6.53 40.20
CA GLN A 27 -36.49 -6.47 38.85
C GLN A 27 -35.20 -7.26 38.90
N PRO A 28 -35.00 -8.26 38.03
CA PRO A 28 -33.71 -8.93 37.98
C PRO A 28 -32.70 -7.82 37.69
N LEU A 29 -31.88 -7.50 38.69
CA LEU A 29 -30.68 -6.69 38.52
C LEU A 29 -29.94 -7.39 37.40
N LEU A 30 -29.94 -6.79 36.20
CA LEU A 30 -29.48 -7.41 34.95
C LEU A 30 -28.32 -8.35 35.29
N GLY A 31 -28.61 -9.65 35.28
CA GLY A 31 -27.68 -10.63 35.82
C GLY A 31 -26.37 -10.45 35.07
N ALA A 32 -25.24 -10.35 35.75
CA ALA A 32 -23.93 -10.23 35.11
C ALA A 32 -23.73 -11.28 33.98
N ALA A 33 -24.43 -12.41 34.08
CA ALA A 33 -24.54 -13.45 33.05
C ALA A 33 -25.22 -13.03 31.73
N GLU A 34 -26.24 -12.16 31.75
CA GLU A 34 -26.92 -11.63 30.54
C GLU A 34 -25.98 -10.71 29.74
N MET A 35 -25.10 -9.97 30.44
CA MET A 35 -24.09 -9.08 29.83
C MET A 35 -22.81 -9.81 29.41
N ALA A 36 -22.57 -11.02 29.93
CA ALA A 36 -21.37 -11.80 29.61
C ALA A 36 -21.32 -12.24 28.14
N ARG A 37 -22.47 -12.56 27.54
CA ARG A 37 -22.60 -12.95 26.13
C ARG A 37 -22.14 -11.85 25.16
N PRO A 38 -22.69 -10.63 25.20
CA PRO A 38 -22.22 -9.55 24.32
C PRO A 38 -20.78 -9.10 24.66
N GLY A 39 -20.39 -9.15 25.94
CA GLY A 39 -19.01 -8.85 26.35
C GLY A 39 -17.97 -9.79 25.72
N LEU A 40 -18.28 -11.09 25.64
CA LEU A 40 -17.42 -12.08 24.98
C LEU A 40 -17.28 -11.80 23.48
N TRP A 41 -18.39 -11.47 22.79
CA TRP A 41 -18.35 -11.10 21.37
C TRP A 41 -17.52 -9.84 21.12
N LEU A 42 -17.66 -8.82 21.97
CA LEU A 42 -16.85 -7.60 21.88
C LEU A 42 -15.37 -7.90 22.11
N ALA A 43 -15.03 -8.71 23.11
CA ALA A 43 -13.66 -9.11 23.37
C ALA A 43 -13.05 -9.88 22.19
N LEU A 44 -13.81 -10.78 21.57
CA LEU A 44 -13.39 -11.52 20.38
C LEU A 44 -13.17 -10.58 19.19
N LEU A 45 -14.06 -9.61 18.97
CA LEU A 45 -13.89 -8.62 17.89
C LEU A 45 -12.65 -7.75 18.12
N VAL A 46 -12.42 -7.27 19.35
CA VAL A 46 -11.23 -6.51 19.70
C VAL A 46 -9.97 -7.33 19.46
N LEU A 47 -9.96 -8.59 19.88
CA LEU A 47 -8.85 -9.50 19.63
C LEU A 47 -8.59 -9.68 18.13
N LEU A 48 -9.65 -9.86 17.34
CA LEU A 48 -9.55 -10.04 15.89
C LEU A 48 -8.96 -8.80 15.20
N VAL A 49 -9.36 -7.60 15.64
CA VAL A 49 -8.83 -6.33 15.14
C VAL A 49 -7.35 -6.18 15.51
N ILE A 50 -6.96 -6.50 16.74
CA ILE A 50 -5.55 -6.47 17.16
C ILE A 50 -4.71 -7.46 16.34
N CYS A 51 -5.19 -8.69 16.17
CA CYS A 51 -4.53 -9.69 15.33
C CYS A 51 -4.39 -9.20 13.88
N SER A 52 -5.43 -8.59 13.32
CA SER A 52 -5.38 -8.01 11.98
C SER A 52 -4.35 -6.89 11.88
N ALA A 53 -4.33 -5.96 12.84
CA ALA A 53 -3.36 -4.87 12.88
C ALA A 53 -1.91 -5.39 12.93
N LEU A 54 -1.64 -6.39 13.79
CA LEU A 54 -0.33 -7.04 13.88
C LEU A 54 0.05 -7.75 12.58
N ALA A 55 -0.89 -8.46 11.96
CA ALA A 55 -0.66 -9.13 10.67
C ALA A 55 -0.31 -8.13 9.56
N VAL A 56 -0.99 -6.98 9.51
CA VAL A 56 -0.69 -5.92 8.55
C VAL A 56 0.70 -5.33 8.79
N ILE A 57 1.07 -5.04 10.04
CA ILE A 57 2.40 -4.53 10.38
C ILE A 57 3.48 -5.54 9.99
N TYR A 58 3.27 -6.81 10.28
CA TYR A 58 4.19 -7.88 9.92
C TYR A 58 4.35 -8.01 8.40
N SER A 59 3.25 -7.96 7.65
CA SER A 59 3.27 -7.96 6.19
C SER A 59 4.05 -6.78 5.63
N ALA A 60 3.83 -5.57 6.17
CA ALA A 60 4.56 -4.37 5.75
C ALA A 60 6.06 -4.47 6.07
N TYR A 61 6.43 -5.05 7.21
CA TYR A 61 7.83 -5.31 7.56
C TYR A 61 8.48 -6.27 6.55
N GLN A 62 7.85 -7.41 6.29
CA GLN A 62 8.35 -8.40 5.33
C GLN A 62 8.45 -7.81 3.92
N TYR A 63 7.47 -7.02 3.51
CA TYR A 63 7.51 -6.32 2.23
C TYR A 63 8.73 -5.41 2.14
N ARG A 64 9.02 -4.61 3.17
CA ARG A 64 10.21 -3.72 3.19
C ARG A 64 11.51 -4.51 3.10
N VAL A 65 11.62 -5.64 3.79
CA VAL A 65 12.83 -6.49 3.76
C VAL A 65 13.04 -7.08 2.36
N LEU A 66 12.00 -7.67 1.79
CA LEU A 66 12.07 -8.31 0.48
C LEU A 66 12.29 -7.28 -0.64
N PHE A 67 11.65 -6.12 -0.52
CA PHE A 67 11.85 -5.01 -1.43
C PHE A 67 13.30 -4.51 -1.40
N ASN A 68 13.91 -4.34 -0.22
CA ASN A 68 15.32 -3.95 -0.14
C ASN A 68 16.25 -4.96 -0.84
N GLN A 69 16.00 -6.25 -0.68
CA GLN A 69 16.79 -7.28 -1.38
C GLN A 69 16.64 -7.17 -2.90
N HIS A 70 15.40 -6.97 -3.37
CA HIS A 70 15.14 -6.76 -4.79
C HIS A 70 15.83 -5.49 -5.32
N GLN A 71 15.75 -4.39 -4.58
CA GLN A 71 16.38 -3.12 -4.96
C GLN A 71 17.91 -3.24 -5.07
N ASN A 72 18.56 -4.01 -4.19
CA ASN A 72 19.99 -4.25 -4.31
C ASN A 72 20.35 -4.97 -5.61
N LEU A 73 19.61 -6.04 -5.95
CA LEU A 73 19.85 -6.79 -7.17
C LEU A 73 19.61 -5.96 -8.44
N VAL A 74 18.58 -5.10 -8.41
CA VAL A 74 18.31 -4.14 -9.50
C VAL A 74 19.44 -3.13 -9.62
N SER A 75 19.97 -2.63 -8.50
CA SER A 75 21.10 -1.70 -8.51
C SER A 75 22.34 -2.31 -9.14
N ASP A 76 22.66 -3.57 -8.80
CA ASP A 76 23.79 -4.30 -9.39
C ASP A 76 23.60 -4.48 -10.90
N TRP A 77 22.36 -4.77 -11.33
CA TRP A 77 22.03 -4.91 -12.75
C TRP A 77 22.15 -3.59 -13.52
N ASP A 78 21.70 -2.47 -12.93
CA ASP A 78 21.82 -1.14 -13.51
C ASP A 78 23.29 -0.75 -13.70
N GLU A 79 24.17 -1.06 -12.73
CA GLU A 79 25.62 -0.82 -12.85
C GLU A 79 26.22 -1.62 -14.02
N LEU A 80 25.87 -2.91 -14.13
CA LEU A 80 26.29 -3.75 -15.26
C LEU A 80 25.78 -3.24 -16.60
N GLN A 81 24.54 -2.71 -16.66
CA GLN A 81 23.99 -2.11 -17.88
C GLN A 81 24.80 -0.89 -18.33
N VAL A 82 25.26 -0.07 -17.40
CA VAL A 82 26.11 1.09 -17.71
C VAL A 82 27.44 0.63 -18.29
N GLU A 83 28.12 -0.32 -17.65
CA GLU A 83 29.38 -0.88 -18.15
C GLU A 83 29.20 -1.51 -19.53
N TRP A 84 28.15 -2.30 -19.72
CA TRP A 84 27.83 -2.91 -21.01
C TRP A 84 27.59 -1.86 -22.09
N GLY A 85 26.85 -0.80 -21.76
CA GLY A 85 26.64 0.33 -22.68
C GLY A 85 27.95 1.01 -23.09
N GLN A 86 28.88 1.20 -22.14
CA GLN A 86 30.21 1.73 -22.44
C GLN A 86 30.99 0.81 -23.37
N LEU A 87 31.00 -0.50 -23.10
CA LEU A 87 31.67 -1.49 -23.95
C LEU A 87 31.08 -1.52 -25.37
N VAL A 88 29.76 -1.42 -25.51
CA VAL A 88 29.10 -1.36 -26.83
C VAL A 88 29.50 -0.09 -27.60
N LEU A 89 29.65 1.04 -26.91
CA LEU A 89 30.14 2.27 -27.53
C LEU A 89 31.59 2.12 -28.00
N GLU A 90 32.45 1.51 -27.18
CA GLU A 90 33.84 1.19 -27.55
C GLU A 90 33.90 0.25 -28.77
N GLU A 91 33.14 -0.84 -28.76
CA GLU A 91 33.09 -1.81 -29.85
C GLU A 91 32.58 -1.16 -31.14
N SER A 92 31.52 -0.35 -31.06
CA SER A 92 30.97 0.33 -32.23
C SER A 92 31.97 1.32 -32.85
N ALA A 93 32.79 1.98 -32.04
CA ALA A 93 33.86 2.87 -32.51
C ALA A 93 34.97 2.08 -33.24
N TRP A 94 35.35 0.91 -32.73
CA TRP A 94 36.35 0.05 -33.35
C TRP A 94 35.84 -0.60 -34.63
N ALA A 95 34.60 -1.08 -34.63
CA ALA A 95 33.96 -1.69 -35.79
C ALA A 95 33.74 -0.69 -36.93
N ALA A 96 33.36 0.55 -36.61
CA ALA A 96 33.23 1.62 -37.60
C ALA A 96 34.58 1.96 -38.26
N ASN A 97 35.63 2.19 -37.46
CA ASN A 97 36.96 2.49 -37.98
C ASN A 97 37.54 1.34 -38.79
N ASN A 98 37.48 0.11 -38.29
CA ASN A 98 37.98 -1.07 -39.00
C ASN A 98 37.23 -1.29 -40.32
N ARG A 99 35.90 -1.09 -40.34
CA ARG A 99 35.14 -1.20 -41.59
C ARG A 99 35.51 -0.10 -42.59
N ILE A 100 35.73 1.13 -42.14
CA ILE A 100 36.17 2.25 -42.99
C ILE A 100 37.56 1.96 -43.58
N GLU A 101 38.50 1.50 -42.75
CA GLU A 101 39.85 1.15 -43.17
C GLU A 101 39.86 0.00 -44.19
N GLN A 102 39.08 -1.06 -43.95
CA GLN A 102 38.94 -2.15 -44.92
C GLN A 102 38.34 -1.68 -46.25
N VAL A 103 37.36 -0.78 -46.23
CA VAL A 103 36.78 -0.21 -47.46
C VAL A 103 37.80 0.67 -48.18
N ALA A 104 38.53 1.54 -47.47
CA ALA A 104 39.56 2.40 -48.04
C ALA A 104 40.71 1.59 -48.65
N SER A 105 41.20 0.56 -47.97
CA SER A 105 42.27 -0.29 -48.47
C SER A 105 41.79 -1.20 -49.61
N LYS A 106 40.65 -1.90 -49.48
CA LYS A 106 40.25 -2.90 -50.47
C LYS A 106 39.53 -2.34 -51.70
N ARG A 107 38.77 -1.25 -51.55
CA ARG A 107 37.99 -0.67 -52.67
C ARG A 107 38.63 0.55 -53.28
N LEU A 108 39.43 1.30 -52.52
CA LEU A 108 40.08 2.52 -52.99
C LEU A 108 41.60 2.39 -53.12
N ASP A 109 42.16 1.19 -52.82
CA ASP A 109 43.60 0.90 -52.82
C ASP A 109 44.43 1.93 -52.01
N MET A 110 43.78 2.54 -51.01
CA MET A 110 44.42 3.56 -50.18
C MET A 110 45.43 2.88 -49.25
N GLN A 111 46.65 3.40 -49.26
CA GLN A 111 47.76 2.99 -48.41
C GLN A 111 48.15 4.16 -47.51
N VAL A 112 48.59 3.87 -46.29
CA VAL A 112 49.06 4.92 -45.37
C VAL A 112 50.36 5.52 -45.94
N PRO A 113 50.39 6.83 -46.26
CA PRO A 113 51.55 7.44 -46.89
C PRO A 113 52.73 7.56 -45.92
N GLU A 114 53.94 7.32 -46.42
CA GLU A 114 55.18 7.51 -45.65
C GLU A 114 55.49 9.00 -45.42
N PRO A 115 56.24 9.36 -44.37
CA PRO A 115 56.49 10.76 -44.00
C PRO A 115 57.06 11.65 -45.12
N GLY A 116 57.76 11.07 -46.11
CA GLY A 116 58.32 11.78 -47.26
C GLY A 116 57.35 12.07 -48.41
N MET A 117 56.13 11.50 -48.38
CA MET A 117 55.10 11.72 -49.41
C MET A 117 54.05 12.77 -49.00
N ILE A 118 54.18 13.37 -47.81
CA ILE A 118 53.23 14.35 -47.29
C ILE A 118 53.63 15.75 -47.77
N GLU A 119 52.90 16.28 -48.75
CA GLU A 119 53.11 17.64 -49.25
C GLU A 119 52.08 18.61 -48.63
N ILE A 120 52.56 19.60 -47.87
CA ILE A 120 51.69 20.58 -47.18
C ILE A 120 51.48 21.78 -48.09
N VAL A 121 50.29 21.86 -48.69
CA VAL A 121 49.92 23.01 -49.52
C VAL A 121 49.40 24.13 -48.61
N ARG A 122 50.16 25.21 -48.49
CA ARG A 122 49.75 26.42 -47.77
C ARG A 122 48.70 27.16 -48.62
N HIS A 123 47.47 27.19 -48.13
CA HIS A 123 46.43 28.00 -48.78
C HIS A 123 46.62 29.46 -48.38
N GLU A 124 47.13 30.26 -49.30
CA GLU A 124 47.14 31.72 -49.18
C GLU A 124 45.76 32.23 -49.62
N ARG A 125 45.18 33.16 -48.86
CA ARG A 125 43.87 33.77 -49.17
C ARG A 125 44.02 34.86 -50.21
#